data_AF-A0A382K8L7-F1
#
_entry.id   AF-A0A382K8L7-F1
#
_cell.length_a   1.000
_cell.length_b   1.000
_cell.length_c   1.000
_cell.angle_alpha   90.00
_cell.angle_beta   90.00
_cell.angle_gamma   90.00
#
_symmetry.space_group_name_H-M   'P 1'
#
loop_
_entity.id
_entity.type
_entity.pdbx_description
1 polymer ?
#
loop_
_entity_poly.entity_id
_entity_poly.type
_entity_poly.pdbx_seq_one_letter_code
_entity_poly.pdbx_strand_id
1 'polypeptide(L)'
;EQGGAIARVEKVGVREMTPLKGEQSDEVVVDCTWSVTGTVEHWGHVHTRENEYSAIMAISLTPEGRGRITGFDVTNEKRVRFETGLRTFGED
;
A
#
# COMPACT_ATOMS: atom_id res chain seq x y z
N GLU A 1 14.01 22.19 -12.77
CA GLU A 1 13.45 21.72 -11.49
C GLU A 1 14.51 20.86 -10.81
N GLN A 2 15.09 21.32 -9.71
CA GLN A 2 16.16 20.61 -8.98
C GLN A 2 15.72 20.41 -7.53
N GLY A 3 15.24 19.20 -7.23
CA GLY A 3 14.81 18.78 -5.90
C GLY A 3 13.98 17.51 -6.04
N GLY A 4 14.52 16.36 -5.59
CA GLY A 4 13.84 15.07 -5.71
C GLY A 4 12.55 15.03 -4.89
N ALA A 5 11.55 14.27 -5.36
CA ALA A 5 10.38 13.97 -4.56
C ALA A 5 10.74 12.95 -3.47
N ILE A 6 10.31 13.20 -2.23
CA ILE A 6 10.44 12.24 -1.13
C ILE A 6 9.05 11.66 -0.86
N ALA A 7 8.92 10.35 -0.92
CA ALA A 7 7.69 9.66 -0.55
C ALA A 7 7.85 9.00 0.82
N ARG A 8 6.83 9.11 1.68
CA ARG A 8 6.79 8.45 2.98
C ARG A 8 5.45 7.74 3.16
N VAL A 9 5.51 6.46 3.52
CA VAL A 9 4.33 5.72 3.99
C VAL A 9 4.14 6.00 5.47
N GLU A 10 2.95 6.46 5.84
CA GLU A 10 2.58 6.74 7.23
C GLU A 10 1.79 5.59 7.84
N LYS A 11 0.88 5.00 7.06
CA LYS A 11 0.01 3.93 7.53
C LYS A 11 -0.33 2.97 6.40
N VAL A 12 -0.33 1.68 6.72
CA VAL A 12 -0.94 0.63 5.91
C VAL A 12 -2.02 -0.01 6.78
N GLY A 13 -3.22 -0.21 6.22
CA GLY A 13 -4.33 -0.85 6.93
C GLY A 13 -5.07 -1.82 6.05
N VAL A 14 -5.15 -3.09 6.46
CA VAL A 14 -6.03 -4.08 5.82
C VAL A 14 -7.48 -3.68 6.11
N ARG A 15 -8.30 -3.62 5.06
CA ARG A 15 -9.73 -3.28 5.15
C ARG A 15 -10.58 -4.54 5.08
N GLU A 16 -10.31 -5.38 4.09
CA GLU A 16 -11.00 -6.64 3.86
C GLU A 16 -9.99 -7.69 3.39
N MET A 17 -10.20 -8.94 3.80
CA MET A 17 -9.39 -10.06 3.35
C MET A 17 -10.25 -11.32 3.34
N THR A 18 -10.41 -11.91 2.17
CA THR A 18 -11.20 -13.12 1.95
C THR A 18 -10.29 -14.23 1.44
N PRO A 19 -10.13 -15.35 2.17
CA PRO A 19 -9.43 -16.51 1.65
C PRO A 19 -10.17 -17.09 0.44
N LEU A 20 -9.43 -17.34 -0.62
CA LEU A 20 -9.91 -18.05 -1.80
C LEU A 20 -9.38 -19.49 -1.78
N LYS A 21 -10.02 -20.37 -2.55
CA LYS A 21 -9.51 -21.72 -2.74
C LYS A 21 -8.23 -21.63 -3.58
N GLY A 22 -7.10 -21.97 -2.97
CA GLY A 22 -5.84 -22.15 -3.70
C GLY A 22 -5.88 -23.45 -4.52
N GLU A 23 -5.19 -23.45 -5.65
CA GLU A 23 -4.99 -24.65 -6.48
C GLU A 23 -3.89 -25.55 -5.90
N GLN A 24 -2.97 -24.98 -5.10
CA GLN A 24 -1.82 -25.66 -4.51
C GLN A 24 -2.03 -25.85 -3.00
N SER A 25 -1.58 -26.99 -2.45
CA SER A 25 -1.74 -27.31 -1.03
C SER A 25 -0.79 -26.56 -0.09
N ASP A 26 0.28 -25.98 -0.62
CA ASP A 26 1.34 -25.27 0.09
C ASP A 26 1.23 -23.75 -0.06
N GLU A 27 0.07 -23.27 -0.46
CA GLU A 27 -0.23 -21.86 -0.67
C GLU A 27 -1.65 -21.54 -0.18
N VAL A 28 -1.87 -20.30 0.26
CA VAL A 28 -3.20 -19.73 0.41
C VAL A 28 -3.34 -18.54 -0.52
N VAL A 29 -4.44 -18.50 -1.27
CA VAL A 29 -4.82 -17.35 -2.08
C VAL A 29 -5.77 -16.48 -1.27
N VAL A 30 -5.59 -15.16 -1.29
CA VAL A 30 -6.48 -14.20 -0.65
C VAL A 30 -6.88 -13.11 -1.63
N ASP A 31 -8.16 -12.73 -1.63
CA ASP A 31 -8.62 -11.46 -2.17
C ASP A 31 -8.56 -10.44 -1.05
N CYS A 32 -7.72 -9.42 -1.18
CA CYS A 32 -7.42 -8.49 -0.11
C CYS A 32 -7.53 -7.06 -0.59
N THR A 33 -8.23 -6.25 0.20
CA THR A 33 -8.30 -4.79 0.05
C THR A 33 -7.60 -4.11 1.22
N TRP A 34 -6.69 -3.18 0.93
CA TRP A 34 -5.97 -2.41 1.94
C TRP A 34 -5.85 -0.94 1.55
N SER A 35 -5.72 -0.06 2.53
CA SER A 35 -5.40 1.35 2.29
C SER A 35 -3.97 1.69 2.70
N VAL A 36 -3.37 2.62 1.95
CA VAL A 36 -2.05 3.20 2.20
C VAL A 36 -2.22 4.70 2.30
N THR A 37 -1.90 5.24 3.48
CA THR A 37 -1.77 6.68 3.70
C THR A 37 -0.28 7.06 3.66
N GLY A 38 0.05 8.09 2.92
CA GLY A 38 1.42 8.58 2.83
C GLY A 38 1.51 9.98 2.26
N THR A 39 2.71 10.55 2.34
CA THR A 39 3.03 11.87 1.81
C THR A 39 3.96 11.76 0.61
N VAL A 40 3.82 12.70 -0.32
CA VAL A 40 4.82 13.01 -1.34
C VAL A 40 5.20 14.46 -1.16
N GLU A 41 6.47 14.70 -0.89
CA GLU A 41 7.03 16.00 -0.60
C GLU A 41 7.86 16.49 -1.78
N HIS A 42 7.67 17.75 -2.14
CA HIS A 42 8.55 18.50 -3.04
C HIS A 42 8.61 19.96 -2.58
N TRP A 43 9.38 20.81 -3.26
CA TRP A 43 9.80 22.11 -2.75
C TRP A 43 8.61 22.99 -2.29
N GLY A 44 8.46 23.15 -0.97
CA GLY A 44 7.41 23.96 -0.34
C GLY A 44 6.04 23.28 -0.17
N HIS A 45 5.84 22.06 -0.68
CA HIS A 45 4.56 21.36 -0.64
C HIS A 45 4.66 19.94 -0.06
N VAL A 46 3.65 19.58 0.73
CA VAL A 46 3.41 18.22 1.19
C VAL A 46 2.07 17.76 0.61
N HIS A 47 2.07 16.68 -0.15
CA HIS A 47 0.85 16.06 -0.65
C HIS A 47 0.55 14.80 0.13
N THR A 48 -0.47 14.84 1.00
CA THR A 48 -0.96 13.66 1.69
C THR A 48 -1.98 12.94 0.81
N ARG A 49 -1.81 11.63 0.66
CA ARG A 49 -2.68 10.78 -0.14
C ARG A 49 -3.10 9.58 0.70
N GLU A 50 -4.36 9.20 0.59
CA GLU A 50 -4.80 7.85 0.93
C GLU A 50 -5.26 7.17 -0.35
N ASN A 51 -4.64 6.06 -0.68
CA ASN A 51 -5.08 5.18 -1.77
C ASN A 51 -5.54 3.85 -1.17
N GLU A 52 -6.55 3.27 -1.80
CA GLU A 52 -7.03 1.93 -1.55
C GLU A 52 -6.65 1.05 -2.74
N TYR A 53 -6.17 -0.14 -2.43
CA TYR A 53 -5.75 -1.14 -3.39
C TYR A 53 -6.50 -2.44 -3.11
N SER A 54 -6.81 -3.17 -4.16
CA SER A 54 -7.29 -4.55 -4.08
C SER A 54 -6.38 -5.44 -4.93
N ALA A 55 -6.08 -6.63 -4.42
CA ALA A 55 -5.30 -7.62 -5.15
C ALA A 55 -5.67 -9.05 -4.78
N ILE A 56 -5.51 -9.94 -5.75
CA ILE A 56 -5.42 -11.38 -5.50
C ILE A 56 -3.97 -11.69 -5.16
N MET A 57 -3.73 -12.20 -3.96
CA MET A 57 -2.40 -12.52 -3.47
C MET A 57 -2.26 -14.00 -3.15
N ALA A 58 -1.16 -14.57 -3.62
CA ALA A 58 -0.69 -15.91 -3.29
C ALA A 58 0.30 -15.82 -2.13
N ILE A 59 0.07 -16.56 -1.05
CA ILE A 59 0.91 -16.56 0.16
C ILE A 59 1.40 -17.98 0.43
N SER A 60 2.72 -18.16 0.50
CA SER A 60 3.32 -19.47 0.75
C SER A 60 3.06 -19.95 2.18
N LEU A 61 2.72 -21.24 2.30
CA LEU A 61 2.55 -21.98 3.55
C LEU A 61 3.70 -22.97 3.82
N THR A 62 4.67 -23.08 2.90
CA THR A 62 5.88 -23.90 3.10
C THR A 62 6.62 -23.48 4.38
N PRO A 63 7.31 -24.39 5.09
CA PRO A 63 8.04 -24.03 6.30
C PRO A 63 9.05 -22.90 6.09
N GLU A 64 9.80 -22.95 4.98
CA GLU A 64 10.81 -21.95 4.64
C GLU A 64 10.15 -20.64 4.19
N GLY A 65 9.01 -20.74 3.51
CA GLY A 65 8.27 -19.67 2.81
C GLY A 65 7.14 -19.01 3.56
N ARG A 66 6.80 -19.51 4.75
CA ARG A 66 5.58 -19.11 5.46
C ARG A 66 5.39 -17.59 5.52
N GLY A 67 4.30 -17.12 4.94
CA GLY A 67 3.92 -15.70 4.94
C GLY A 67 4.55 -14.86 3.83
N ARG A 68 5.40 -15.42 2.97
CA ARG A 68 5.89 -14.72 1.77
C ARG A 68 4.79 -14.64 0.72
N ILE A 69 4.63 -13.46 0.14
CA ILE A 69 3.81 -13.26 -1.06
C ILE A 69 4.58 -13.86 -2.24
N THR A 70 4.00 -14.86 -2.89
CA THR A 70 4.58 -15.58 -4.04
C THR A 70 3.90 -15.24 -5.37
N GLY A 71 2.78 -14.55 -5.31
CA GLY A 71 2.06 -14.01 -6.46
C GLY A 71 1.21 -12.82 -6.02
N PHE A 72 1.09 -11.83 -6.90
CA PHE A 72 0.48 -10.55 -6.56
C PHE A 72 -0.13 -9.95 -7.83
N ASP A 73 -1.45 -9.97 -7.92
CA ASP A 73 -2.20 -9.41 -9.05
C ASP A 73 -3.13 -8.29 -8.55
N VAL A 74 -2.80 -7.05 -8.90
CA VAL A 74 -3.58 -5.87 -8.50
C VAL A 74 -4.82 -5.78 -9.35
N THR A 75 -5.98 -5.88 -8.72
CA THR A 75 -7.29 -5.86 -9.38
C THR A 75 -7.93 -4.48 -9.36
N ASN A 76 -7.56 -3.63 -8.40
CA ASN A 76 -8.08 -2.27 -8.30
C ASN A 76 -7.09 -1.32 -7.62
N GLU A 77 -7.10 -0.07 -8.04
CA GLU A 77 -6.44 1.06 -7.38
C GLU A 77 -7.37 2.27 -7.40
N LYS A 78 -7.59 2.85 -6.22
CA LYS A 78 -8.43 4.03 -6.06
C LYS A 78 -7.81 5.03 -5.11
N ARG A 79 -7.72 6.30 -5.53
CA ARG A 79 -7.42 7.40 -4.62
C ARG A 79 -8.68 7.74 -3.81
N VAL A 80 -8.62 7.58 -2.50
CA VAL A 80 -9.77 7.81 -1.61
C VAL A 80 -9.71 9.19 -0.92
N ARG A 81 -8.50 9.71 -0.66
CA ARG A 81 -8.31 11.07 -0.14
C ARG A 81 -7.04 11.71 -0.72
N PHE A 82 -7.09 13.02 -0.93
CA PHE A 82 -5.95 13.82 -1.35
C PHE A 82 -6.00 15.20 -0.69
N GLU A 83 -4.87 15.64 -0.14
CA GLU A 83 -4.72 16.94 0.49
C GLU A 83 -3.35 17.53 0.15
N THR A 84 -3.27 18.86 0.04
CA THR A 84 -2.02 19.58 -0.22
C THR A 84 -1.82 20.63 0.86
N GLY A 85 -0.71 20.55 1.57
CA GLY A 85 -0.27 21.53 2.56
C GLY A 85 0.98 22.28 2.09
N LEU A 86 1.12 23.52 2.54
CA LEU A 86 2.39 24.26 2.46
C LEU A 86 3.30 23.81 3.61
N ARG A 87 4.61 23.76 3.35
CA ARG A 87 5.59 23.49 4.40
C ARG A 87 5.66 24.70 5.35
N THR A 88 5.08 24.60 6.53
CA THR A 88 5.33 25.55 7.63
C THR A 88 6.70 25.24 8.20
N PHE A 89 7.69 26.07 7.89
CA PHE A 89 8.90 26.12 8.70
C PHE A 89 8.47 26.77 10.03
N GLY A 90 8.65 26.06 11.15
CA GLY A 90 8.48 26.69 12.46
C GLY A 90 9.42 27.89 12.54
N GLU A 91 8.91 29.03 12.98
CA GLU A 91 9.74 30.15 13.41
C GLU A 91 10.51 29.67 14.65
N ASP A 92 11.83 29.47 14.51
CA ASP A 92 12.77 29.34 15.62
C ASP A 92 12.96 30.69 16.33
#